data_AF-A0AB36DWP7-F1
#
_entry.id   AF-A0AB36DWP7-F1
#
_cell.length_a   1.000
_cell.length_b   1.000
_cell.length_c   1.000
_cell.angle_alpha   90.00
_cell.angle_beta   90.00
_cell.angle_gamma   90.00
#
_symmetry.space_group_name_H-M   'P 1'
#
loop_
_entity.id
_entity.type
_entity.pdbx_description
1 polymer ?
#
loop_
_entity_poly.entity_id
_entity_poly.type
_entity_poly.pdbx_seq_one_letter_code
_entity_poly.pdbx_strand_id
1 'polypeptide(L)'
;MGQIEQTLLDENGELPQRSGLNWGQRDGREPNQAYIKISSTNYGFFPRDTQFKIITEDGYSFICSIAQENGKAIHTPNDNSEFGRYFREKLGIPLGAPIKTSDLIKYGRTSIHFYKINSNIYKMKF
;
A
#
# COMPACT_ATOMS: atom_id res chain seq x y z
N MET A 1 -9.68 11.86 16.21
CA MET A 1 -8.55 11.14 15.57
C MET A 1 -8.88 11.01 14.09
N GLY A 2 -7.97 11.37 13.20
CA GLY A 2 -8.24 11.37 11.76
C GLY A 2 -8.18 9.96 11.17
N GLN A 3 -9.09 9.64 10.27
CA GLN A 3 -9.09 8.39 9.50
C GLN A 3 -9.33 8.70 8.01
N ILE A 4 -8.75 7.87 7.14
CA ILE A 4 -9.01 7.90 5.70
C ILE A 4 -9.22 6.48 5.19
N GLU A 5 -9.93 6.38 4.07
CA GLU A 5 -10.00 5.16 3.27
C GLU A 5 -9.29 5.39 1.95
N GLN A 6 -8.47 4.43 1.54
CA GLN A 6 -7.72 4.46 0.30
C GLN A 6 -8.04 3.23 -0.53
N THR A 7 -8.73 3.41 -1.65
CA THR A 7 -8.97 2.34 -2.62
C THR A 7 -7.66 1.84 -3.23
N LEU A 8 -7.57 0.53 -3.46
CA LEU A 8 -6.51 -0.12 -4.22
C LEU A 8 -6.84 -0.20 -5.72
N LEU A 9 -8.10 0.04 -6.08
CA LEU A 9 -8.61 -0.05 -7.44
C LEU A 9 -8.38 1.27 -8.20
N ASP A 10 -8.30 1.18 -9.51
CA ASP A 10 -8.33 2.32 -10.41
C ASP A 10 -9.77 2.79 -10.69
N GLU A 11 -9.90 3.74 -11.62
CA GLU A 11 -11.17 4.34 -12.01
C GLU A 11 -12.15 3.37 -12.69
N ASN A 12 -11.65 2.26 -13.24
CA ASN A 12 -12.47 1.20 -13.84
C ASN A 12 -12.87 0.13 -12.81
N GLY A 13 -12.46 0.29 -11.55
CA GLY A 13 -12.71 -0.70 -10.50
C GLY A 13 -11.77 -1.90 -10.57
N GLU A 14 -10.62 -1.77 -11.24
CA GLU A 14 -9.65 -2.85 -11.38
C GLU A 14 -8.39 -2.60 -10.54
N LEU A 15 -7.77 -3.66 -10.03
CA LEU A 15 -6.43 -3.55 -9.45
C LEU A 15 -5.40 -3.37 -10.58
N PRO A 16 -4.60 -2.29 -10.59
CA PRO A 16 -3.64 -2.06 -11.65
C PRO A 16 -2.63 -3.20 -11.80
N GLN A 17 -2.36 -3.61 -13.04
CA GLN A 17 -1.49 -4.76 -13.32
C GLN A 17 0.01 -4.47 -13.25
N ARG A 18 0.41 -3.19 -13.31
CA ARG A 18 1.83 -2.76 -13.36
C ARG A 18 2.10 -1.52 -12.48
N SER A 19 1.27 -1.30 -11.46
CA SER A 19 1.42 -0.20 -10.50
C SER A 19 0.83 -0.57 -9.14
N GLY A 20 1.05 0.29 -8.13
CA GLY A 20 0.59 0.01 -6.76
C GLY A 20 1.17 -1.31 -6.24
N LEU A 21 0.29 -2.25 -5.88
CA LEU A 21 0.68 -3.57 -5.36
C LEU A 21 1.39 -4.46 -6.39
N ASN A 22 1.20 -4.18 -7.68
CA ASN A 22 1.83 -4.90 -8.79
C ASN A 22 2.95 -4.09 -9.44
N TRP A 23 3.53 -3.11 -8.76
CA TRP A 23 4.63 -2.30 -9.32
C TRP A 23 5.83 -3.15 -9.78
N GLY A 24 6.19 -4.18 -9.01
CA GLY A 24 7.25 -5.14 -9.31
C GLY A 24 6.99 -6.04 -10.52
N GLN A 25 5.76 -6.09 -11.03
CA GLN A 25 5.37 -6.89 -12.20
C GLN A 25 5.75 -6.22 -13.54
N ARG A 26 6.47 -5.10 -13.48
CA ARG A 26 7.08 -4.46 -14.65
C ARG A 26 8.36 -5.17 -15.04
N ASP A 27 8.67 -5.17 -16.33
CA ASP A 27 9.86 -5.80 -16.87
C ASP A 27 11.14 -5.25 -16.18
N GLY A 28 12.00 -6.16 -15.72
CA GLY A 28 13.27 -5.82 -15.07
C GLY A 28 13.18 -5.33 -13.62
N ARG A 29 12.03 -5.50 -12.94
CA ARG A 29 11.87 -5.17 -11.52
C ARG A 29 11.90 -6.41 -10.63
N GLU A 30 12.20 -6.20 -9.35
CA GLU A 30 11.99 -7.25 -8.34
C GLU A 30 10.46 -7.47 -8.21
N PRO A 31 9.94 -8.70 -8.37
CA PRO A 31 8.51 -8.97 -8.51
C PRO A 31 7.62 -8.59 -7.31
N ASN A 32 8.17 -8.51 -6.10
CA ASN A 32 7.45 -8.13 -4.89
C ASN A 32 7.48 -6.62 -4.60
N GLN A 33 8.21 -5.80 -5.36
CA GLN A 33 8.18 -4.35 -5.19
C GLN A 33 6.76 -3.80 -5.32
N ALA A 34 6.38 -2.95 -4.37
CA ALA A 34 5.04 -2.40 -4.27
C ALA A 34 5.03 -1.03 -3.59
N TYR A 35 3.96 -0.28 -3.84
CA TYR A 35 3.63 0.91 -3.09
C TYR A 35 2.11 1.02 -2.92
N ILE A 36 1.66 1.81 -1.95
CA ILE A 36 0.25 2.13 -1.78
C ILE A 36 0.02 3.51 -2.40
N LYS A 37 -0.80 3.58 -3.46
CA LYS A 37 -1.19 4.85 -4.08
C LYS A 37 -2.09 5.63 -3.13
N ILE A 38 -1.90 6.95 -3.05
CA ILE A 38 -2.76 7.86 -2.30
C ILE A 38 -3.56 8.72 -3.28
N SER A 39 -4.87 8.85 -3.06
CA SER A 39 -5.72 9.77 -3.81
C SER A 39 -5.47 11.23 -3.41
N SER A 40 -5.72 12.16 -4.33
CA SER A 40 -5.57 13.60 -4.05
C SER A 40 -6.40 14.09 -2.87
N THR A 41 -7.56 13.49 -2.64
CA THR A 41 -8.45 13.76 -1.49
C THR A 41 -7.81 13.42 -0.14
N ASN A 42 -6.86 12.49 -0.13
CA ASN A 42 -6.17 12.01 1.06
C ASN A 42 -4.76 12.62 1.22
N TYR A 43 -4.38 13.54 0.32
CA TYR A 43 -3.11 14.25 0.43
C TYR A 43 -3.03 15.05 1.73
N GLY A 44 -1.90 14.94 2.43
CA GLY A 44 -1.66 15.60 3.72
C GLY A 44 -2.05 14.77 4.95
N PHE A 45 -2.62 13.57 4.78
CA PHE A 45 -2.87 12.69 5.92
C PHE A 45 -1.58 12.17 6.57
N PHE A 46 -0.58 11.88 5.74
CA PHE A 46 0.75 11.41 6.15
C PHE A 46 1.80 12.53 6.07
N PRO A 47 2.88 12.47 6.88
CA PRO A 47 3.99 13.40 6.77
C PRO A 47 4.68 13.26 5.41
N ARG A 48 5.05 14.39 4.77
CA ARG A 48 5.69 14.40 3.44
C ARG A 48 7.21 14.37 3.51
N ASP A 49 7.79 15.09 4.46
CA ASP A 49 9.24 15.35 4.49
C ASP A 49 9.98 14.51 5.55
N THR A 50 9.33 13.47 6.08
CA THR A 50 9.92 12.60 7.10
C THR A 50 9.37 11.17 7.01
N GLN A 51 10.11 10.23 7.59
CA GLN A 51 9.67 8.85 7.77
C GLN A 51 8.61 8.74 8.85
N PHE A 52 7.68 7.81 8.66
CA PHE A 52 6.65 7.48 9.63
C PHE A 52 6.46 5.97 9.71
N LYS A 53 5.85 5.51 10.80
CA LYS A 53 5.57 4.09 11.04
C LYS A 53 4.12 3.77 10.73
N ILE A 54 3.89 2.74 9.93
CA ILE A 54 2.57 2.08 9.80
C ILE A 54 2.60 0.78 10.60
N ILE A 55 1.57 0.52 11.39
CA ILE A 55 1.36 -0.74 12.12
C ILE A 55 0.05 -1.36 11.63
N THR A 56 0.07 -2.61 11.21
CA THR A 56 -1.12 -3.32 10.74
C THR A 56 -1.93 -3.87 11.91
N GLU A 57 -3.20 -4.23 11.67
CA GLU A 57 -4.03 -4.81 12.74
C GLU A 57 -3.53 -6.18 13.22
N ASP A 58 -2.81 -6.91 12.36
CA ASP A 58 -2.22 -8.21 12.62
C ASP A 58 -0.74 -8.13 13.06
N GLY A 59 -0.26 -6.94 13.43
CA GLY A 59 0.99 -6.78 14.17
C GLY A 59 2.25 -6.55 13.34
N TYR A 60 2.15 -6.49 12.01
CA TYR A 60 3.27 -6.09 11.15
C TYR A 60 3.54 -4.59 11.30
N SER A 61 4.79 -4.18 11.07
CA SER A 61 5.13 -2.77 11.07
C SER A 61 6.10 -2.40 9.95
N PHE A 62 5.87 -1.24 9.36
CA PHE A 62 6.63 -0.73 8.24
C PHE A 62 7.17 0.66 8.57
N ILE A 63 8.42 0.92 8.17
CA ILE A 63 8.93 2.28 8.06
C ILE A 63 8.60 2.78 6.66
N CYS A 64 7.94 3.92 6.58
CA CYS A 64 7.36 4.43 5.36
C CYS A 64 7.79 5.87 5.08
N SER A 65 7.82 6.21 3.81
CA SER A 65 7.96 7.58 3.31
C SER A 65 6.93 7.84 2.23
N ILE A 66 6.64 9.12 2.01
CA ILE A 66 5.90 9.57 0.82
C ILE A 66 6.91 9.79 -0.32
N ALA A 67 6.60 9.26 -1.50
CA ALA A 67 7.42 9.40 -2.70
C ALA A 67 6.58 9.72 -3.95
N GLN A 68 7.31 9.91 -5.06
CA GLN A 68 6.82 10.33 -6.38
C GLN A 68 6.28 11.76 -6.42
N GLU A 69 6.13 12.29 -7.63
CA GLU A 69 5.55 13.61 -7.89
C GLU A 69 4.17 13.75 -7.21
N ASN A 70 3.98 14.87 -6.51
CA ASN A 70 2.81 15.21 -5.69
C ASN A 70 2.59 14.38 -4.41
N GLY A 71 3.52 13.47 -4.06
CA GLY A 71 3.41 12.66 -2.85
C GLY A 71 2.30 11.62 -2.92
N LYS A 72 2.16 10.99 -4.09
CA LYS A 72 1.07 10.06 -4.43
C LYS A 72 1.33 8.60 -4.04
N ALA A 73 2.47 8.28 -3.44
CA ALA A 73 2.84 6.91 -3.09
C ALA A 73 3.40 6.81 -1.67
N ILE A 74 2.82 5.93 -0.86
CA ILE A 74 3.46 5.42 0.35
C ILE A 74 4.33 4.24 -0.04
N HIS A 75 5.60 4.28 0.34
CA HIS A 75 6.51 3.16 0.08
C HIS A 75 7.42 2.92 1.27
N THR A 76 8.00 1.72 1.30
CA THR A 76 9.03 1.32 2.26
C THR A 76 10.41 1.63 1.66
N PRO A 77 11.15 2.62 2.18
CA PRO A 77 12.34 3.16 1.51
C PRO A 77 13.55 2.23 1.59
N ASN A 78 13.67 1.42 2.64
CA ASN A 78 14.80 0.50 2.82
C ASN A 78 14.66 -0.76 1.97
N ASP A 79 13.45 -1.29 1.84
CA ASP A 79 13.11 -2.40 0.95
C ASP A 79 11.70 -2.19 0.40
N ASN A 80 11.60 -1.81 -0.88
CA ASN A 80 10.32 -1.51 -1.54
C ASN A 80 9.42 -2.76 -1.71
N SER A 81 9.89 -3.93 -1.33
CA SER A 81 9.20 -5.20 -1.49
C SER A 81 8.42 -5.61 -0.23
N GLU A 82 8.60 -4.91 0.89
CA GLU A 82 7.92 -5.21 2.16
C GLU A 82 6.39 -5.23 2.02
N PHE A 83 5.80 -4.19 1.41
CA PHE A 83 4.37 -4.18 1.15
C PHE A 83 3.94 -5.33 0.25
N GLY A 84 4.66 -5.58 -0.84
CA GLY A 84 4.22 -6.58 -1.79
C GLY A 84 4.32 -8.00 -1.24
N ARG A 85 5.30 -8.29 -0.36
CA ARG A 85 5.33 -9.56 0.39
C ARG A 85 4.14 -9.65 1.34
N TYR A 86 3.92 -8.62 2.16
CA TYR A 86 2.81 -8.59 3.11
C TYR A 86 1.45 -8.82 2.45
N PHE A 87 1.13 -8.07 1.38
CA PHE A 87 -0.17 -8.22 0.71
C PHE A 87 -0.32 -9.58 0.02
N ARG A 88 0.75 -10.12 -0.59
CA ARG A 88 0.70 -11.44 -1.21
C ARG A 88 0.47 -12.54 -0.18
N GLU A 89 1.22 -12.52 0.93
CA GLU A 89 1.04 -13.45 2.04
C GLU A 89 -0.38 -13.35 2.62
N LYS A 90 -0.87 -12.12 2.87
CA LYS A 90 -2.21 -11.88 3.41
C LYS A 90 -3.32 -12.42 2.52
N LEU A 91 -3.14 -12.36 1.20
CA LEU A 91 -4.09 -12.83 0.19
C LEU A 91 -3.89 -14.31 -0.19
N GLY A 92 -2.87 -14.99 0.34
CA GLY A 92 -2.51 -16.36 -0.03
C GLY A 92 -1.97 -16.49 -1.46
N ILE A 93 -1.36 -15.43 -1.98
CA ILE A 93 -0.76 -15.37 -3.32
C ILE A 93 0.74 -15.68 -3.19
N PRO A 94 1.31 -16.56 -4.05
CA PRO A 94 2.75 -16.82 -4.02
C PRO A 94 3.58 -15.53 -4.18
N LEU A 95 4.70 -15.46 -3.47
CA LEU A 95 5.64 -14.34 -3.62
C LEU A 95 6.07 -14.21 -5.08
N GLY A 96 6.10 -12.96 -5.56
CA GLY A 96 6.41 -12.59 -6.93
C GLY A 96 5.30 -12.80 -7.97
N ALA A 97 4.19 -13.46 -7.62
CA ALA A 97 3.04 -13.54 -8.52
C ALA A 97 2.25 -12.21 -8.56
N PRO A 98 1.54 -11.90 -9.66
CA PRO A 98 0.66 -10.73 -9.72
C PRO A 98 -0.58 -10.94 -8.84
N ILE A 99 -1.02 -9.90 -8.16
CA ILE A 99 -2.32 -9.85 -7.47
C ILE A 99 -3.38 -9.41 -8.49
N LYS A 100 -4.52 -10.09 -8.52
CA LYS A 100 -5.67 -9.77 -9.37
C LYS A 100 -6.78 -9.11 -8.57
N THR A 101 -7.65 -8.36 -9.26
CA THR A 101 -8.88 -7.81 -8.66
C THR A 101 -9.71 -8.90 -7.97
N SER A 102 -9.79 -10.09 -8.57
CA SER A 102 -10.50 -11.24 -8.00
C SER A 102 -9.94 -11.70 -6.65
N ASP A 103 -8.64 -11.53 -6.41
CA ASP A 103 -8.01 -11.92 -5.15
C ASP A 103 -8.45 -10.99 -4.02
N LEU A 104 -8.54 -9.68 -4.31
CA LEU A 104 -9.08 -8.67 -3.39
C LEU A 104 -10.57 -8.91 -3.09
N ILE A 105 -11.36 -9.21 -4.13
CA ILE A 105 -12.79 -9.51 -3.99
C ILE A 105 -12.97 -10.78 -3.15
N LYS A 106 -12.20 -11.83 -3.42
CA LYS A 106 -12.24 -13.09 -2.65
C LYS A 106 -11.84 -12.89 -1.19
N TYR A 107 -10.85 -12.04 -0.92
CA TYR A 107 -10.46 -11.64 0.43
C TYR A 107 -11.54 -10.80 1.13
N GLY A 108 -12.43 -10.15 0.37
CA GLY A 108 -13.53 -9.34 0.89
C GLY A 108 -13.16 -7.88 1.14
N ARG A 109 -12.03 -7.40 0.60
CA ARG A 109 -11.60 -6.00 0.76
C ARG A 109 -10.80 -5.49 -0.42
N THR A 110 -11.18 -4.31 -0.92
CA THR A 110 -10.55 -3.62 -2.07
C THR A 110 -9.94 -2.26 -1.70
N SER A 111 -9.99 -1.87 -0.42
CA SER A 111 -9.46 -0.62 0.10
C SER A 111 -8.68 -0.84 1.39
N ILE A 112 -7.90 0.15 1.80
CA ILE A 112 -7.16 0.16 3.06
C ILE A 112 -7.72 1.31 3.91
N HIS A 113 -7.98 1.04 5.19
CA HIS A 113 -8.29 2.12 6.14
C HIS A 113 -7.05 2.47 6.93
N PHE A 114 -6.75 3.76 7.00
CA PHE A 114 -5.68 4.29 7.83
C PHE A 114 -6.24 5.12 8.97
N TYR A 115 -5.64 4.97 10.13
CA TYR A 115 -5.98 5.71 11.34
C TYR A 115 -4.73 6.41 11.84
N LYS A 116 -4.82 7.72 12.10
CA LYS A 116 -3.73 8.48 12.71
C LYS A 116 -3.71 8.23 14.21
N ILE A 117 -2.67 7.58 14.71
CA ILE A 117 -2.46 7.37 16.15
C ILE A 117 -1.80 8.61 16.74
N ASN A 118 -0.72 9.08 16.12
CA ASN A 118 -0.07 10.36 16.44
C ASN A 118 0.62 10.95 15.17
N SER A 119 1.53 11.91 15.32
CA SER A 119 2.19 12.57 14.19
C SER A 119 3.00 11.63 13.29
N ASN A 120 3.58 10.56 13.86
CA ASN A 120 4.53 9.68 13.17
C ASN A 120 4.12 8.20 13.19
N ILE A 121 3.00 7.85 13.82
CA ILE A 121 2.50 6.48 13.92
C ILE A 121 1.06 6.42 13.42
N TYR A 122 0.84 5.48 12.50
CA TYR A 122 -0.42 5.22 11.84
C TYR A 122 -0.77 3.74 11.96
N LYS A 123 -2.06 3.45 12.07
CA LYS A 123 -2.57 2.08 12.01
C LYS A 123 -3.17 1.83 10.63
N MET A 124 -2.90 0.66 10.06
CA MET A 124 -3.43 0.20 8.77
C MET A 124 -4.34 -1.00 8.98
N LYS A 125 -5.52 -0.94 8.37
CA LYS A 125 -6.47 -2.06 8.29
C LYS A 125 -6.69 -2.47 6.85
N PHE A 126 -6.34 -3.73 6.58
CA PHE A 126 -6.59 -4.44 5.35
C PHE A 126 -7.17 -5.81 5.67
#